data_AF-A0A3M3S066-F1
#
_entry.id   AF-A0A3M3S066-F1
#
_cell.length_a   1.000
_cell.length_b   1.000
_cell.length_c   1.000
_cell.angle_alpha   90.00
_cell.angle_beta   90.00
_cell.angle_gamma   90.00
#
_symmetry.space_group_name_H-M   'P 1'
#
loop_
_entity.id
_entity.type
_entity.pdbx_description
1 polymer ?
#
loop_
_entity_poly.entity_id
_entity_poly.type
_entity_poly.pdbx_seq_one_letter_code
_entity_poly.pdbx_strand_id
1 'polypeptide(L)'
;MGFNCGGGETAMALWECVRSYMEIGPDAVSESRVGAMPYEKTQIGSIVTSLRKGDLFDALHGLFFITILGTYLAEKLQDRKLSPPPDLEYPDIVEWSKPLPPEQWAIRSAELEAALAKHSEIMH
;
A
#
# COMPACT_ATOMS: atom_id res chain seq x y z
N MET A 1 -18.38 -19.68 3.39
CA MET A 1 -17.90 -18.38 3.88
C MET A 1 -16.74 -17.99 2.98
N GLY A 2 -16.89 -16.98 2.12
CA GLY A 2 -15.91 -16.66 1.07
C GLY A 2 -14.71 -15.88 1.61
N PHE A 3 -13.53 -16.19 1.08
CA PHE A 3 -12.29 -15.45 1.34
C PHE A 3 -12.42 -14.04 0.74
N ASN A 4 -12.48 -13.02 1.60
CA ASN A 4 -12.49 -11.61 1.18
C ASN A 4 -11.04 -11.12 1.04
N CYS A 5 -10.35 -11.52 -0.02
CA CYS A 5 -8.99 -11.04 -0.36
C CYS A 5 -8.95 -9.56 -0.80
N GLY A 6 -9.84 -8.72 -0.27
CA GLY A 6 -10.02 -7.37 -0.78
C GLY A 6 -10.58 -7.39 -2.21
N GLY A 7 -11.81 -7.86 -2.40
CA GLY A 7 -12.51 -7.73 -3.68
C GLY A 7 -13.17 -6.36 -3.88
N GLY A 8 -12.85 -5.39 -3.03
CA GLY A 8 -13.43 -4.04 -3.10
C GLY A 8 -12.77 -3.21 -4.20
N GLU A 9 -13.45 -2.14 -4.64
CA GLU A 9 -12.97 -1.22 -5.66
C GLU A 9 -11.56 -0.68 -5.38
N THR A 10 -11.21 -0.48 -4.11
CA THR A 10 -9.89 0.00 -3.70
C THR A 10 -8.77 -0.99 -3.97
N ALA A 11 -9.03 -2.28 -3.79
CA ALA A 11 -8.04 -3.33 -4.03
C ALA A 11 -7.93 -3.67 -5.53
N MET A 12 -9.04 -3.60 -6.28
CA MET A 12 -8.99 -3.64 -7.74
C MET A 12 -8.19 -2.46 -8.30
N ALA A 13 -8.42 -1.25 -7.78
CA ALA A 13 -7.68 -0.05 -8.17
C ALA A 13 -6.18 -0.15 -7.81
N LEU A 14 -5.85 -0.72 -6.65
CA LEU A 14 -4.46 -0.96 -6.26
C LEU A 14 -3.78 -1.95 -7.21
N TRP A 15 -4.45 -3.05 -7.56
CA TRP A 15 -3.92 -4.03 -8.51
C TRP A 15 -3.69 -3.42 -9.89
N GLU A 16 -4.67 -2.69 -10.41
CA GLU A 16 -4.57 -1.99 -11.70
C GLU A 16 -3.46 -0.93 -11.69
N CYS A 17 -3.25 -0.22 -10.58
CA CYS A 17 -2.14 0.69 -10.40
C CYS A 17 -0.78 -0.02 -10.49
N VAL A 18 -0.60 -1.14 -9.78
CA VAL A 18 0.63 -1.93 -9.82
C VAL A 18 0.88 -2.47 -11.22
N ARG A 19 -0.14 -3.02 -11.87
CA ARG A 19 -0.06 -3.53 -13.24
C ARG A 19 0.32 -2.44 -14.24
N SER A 20 -0.32 -1.28 -14.16
CA SER A 20 -0.04 -0.14 -15.04
C SER A 20 1.39 0.36 -14.91
N TYR A 21 1.92 0.40 -13.68
CA TYR A 21 3.32 0.73 -13.42
C TYR A 21 4.29 -0.26 -14.09
N MET A 22 4.01 -1.56 -13.95
CA MET A 22 4.89 -2.62 -14.47
C MET A 22 4.84 -2.75 -15.99
N GLU A 23 3.67 -2.56 -16.61
CA GLU A 23 3.48 -2.79 -18.06
C GLU A 23 3.71 -1.53 -18.91
N ILE A 24 3.29 -0.35 -18.44
CA ILE A 24 3.37 0.91 -19.21
C ILE A 24 4.53 1.76 -18.71
N GLY A 25 4.77 1.78 -17.40
CA GLY A 25 5.80 2.58 -16.76
C GLY A 25 5.25 3.58 -15.73
N PRO A 26 6.12 4.35 -15.07
CA PRO A 26 5.75 5.24 -13.97
C PRO A 26 4.73 6.32 -14.36
N ASP A 27 4.75 6.80 -15.60
CA ASP A 27 3.87 7.87 -16.08
C ASP A 27 2.40 7.44 -16.23
N ALA A 28 2.12 6.14 -16.21
CA ALA A 28 0.75 5.60 -16.29
C ALA A 28 0.02 5.60 -14.94
N VAL A 29 0.74 5.81 -13.84
CA VAL A 29 0.17 5.87 -12.50
C VAL A 29 -0.24 7.30 -12.20
N SER A 30 -1.50 7.52 -11.79
CA SER A 30 -1.93 8.84 -11.32
C SER A 30 -1.03 9.30 -10.18
N GLU A 31 -0.56 10.55 -10.22
CA GLU A 31 0.22 11.11 -9.11
C GLU A 31 -0.52 10.90 -7.78
N SER A 32 0.10 10.12 -6.88
CA SER A 32 -0.50 9.85 -5.59
C SER A 32 -0.54 11.15 -4.79
N ARG A 33 -1.74 11.65 -4.48
CA ARG A 33 -1.93 12.78 -3.55
C ARG A 33 -1.56 12.44 -2.10
N VAL A 34 -1.14 11.21 -1.82
CA VAL A 34 -0.62 10.80 -0.53
C VAL A 34 0.62 11.64 -0.22
N GLY A 35 0.48 12.59 0.71
CA GLY A 35 1.55 13.53 1.08
C GLY A 35 1.48 14.92 0.44
N ALA A 36 0.57 15.17 -0.52
CA ALA A 36 0.41 16.49 -1.16
C ALA A 36 -0.50 17.45 -0.37
N MET A 37 -0.73 17.17 0.92
CA MET A 37 -1.48 18.09 1.78
C MET A 37 -0.58 19.25 2.20
N PRO A 38 -1.00 20.52 2.04
CA PRO A 38 -0.23 21.65 2.54
C PRO A 38 0.10 21.42 4.02
N TYR A 39 1.37 21.63 4.41
CA TYR A 39 1.88 21.30 5.73
C TYR A 39 0.95 21.79 6.85
N GLU A 40 0.44 23.02 6.76
CA GLU A 40 -0.45 23.64 7.74
C GLU A 40 -1.78 22.91 7.96
N LYS A 41 -2.24 22.15 6.95
CA LYS A 41 -3.48 21.36 7.01
C LYS A 41 -3.23 19.93 7.50
N THR A 42 -1.98 19.50 7.59
CA THR A 42 -1.64 18.23 8.22
C THR A 42 -1.93 18.30 9.72
N GLN A 43 -2.25 17.16 10.33
CA GLN A 43 -2.47 17.08 11.78
C GLN A 43 -1.29 17.65 12.59
N ILE A 44 -0.05 17.40 12.13
CA ILE A 44 1.17 17.91 12.77
C ILE A 44 1.33 19.42 12.53
N GLY A 45 1.11 19.89 11.30
CA GLY A 45 1.25 21.30 10.96
C GLY A 45 0.18 22.20 11.59
N SER A 46 -1.02 21.68 11.84
CA SER A 46 -2.06 22.37 12.62
C SER A 46 -1.57 22.64 14.05
N ILE A 47 -1.04 21.62 14.74
CA ILE A 47 -0.49 21.78 16.10
C ILE A 47 0.67 22.77 16.14
N VAL A 48 1.61 22.68 15.19
CA VAL A 48 2.75 23.60 15.11
C VAL A 48 2.30 25.03 14.85
N THR A 49 1.26 25.21 14.02
CA THR A 49 0.69 26.53 13.73
C THR A 49 -0.03 27.11 14.96
N SER A 50 -0.79 26.30 15.71
CA SER A 50 -1.45 26.73 16.96
C SER A 50 -0.42 27.10 18.04
N LEU A 51 0.68 26.34 18.16
CA LEU A 51 1.81 26.69 19.03
C LEU A 51 2.46 28.03 18.64
N ARG A 52 2.70 28.26 17.34
CA ARG A 52 3.27 29.54 16.85
C ARG A 52 2.36 30.74 17.08
N LYS A 53 1.04 30.53 17.08
CA LYS A 53 0.03 31.57 17.37
C LYS A 53 -0.17 31.81 18.87
N GLY A 54 0.45 31.01 19.74
CA GLY A 54 0.32 31.11 21.19
C GLY A 54 -0.93 30.46 21.76
N ASP A 55 -1.68 29.69 20.96
CA ASP A 55 -2.87 28.98 21.42
C ASP A 55 -2.48 27.61 22.00
N LEU A 56 -2.09 27.62 23.28
CA LEU A 56 -1.71 26.41 24.00
C LEU A 56 -2.87 25.42 24.17
N PHE A 57 -4.11 25.91 24.29
CA PHE A 57 -5.25 25.04 24.49
C PHE A 57 -5.52 24.21 23.24
N ASP A 58 -5.53 24.86 22.07
CA ASP A 58 -5.73 24.20 20.78
C ASP A 58 -4.57 23.24 20.45
N ALA A 59 -3.33 23.62 20.78
CA ALA A 59 -2.17 22.75 20.62
C ALA A 59 -2.21 21.49 21.51
N LEU A 60 -2.57 21.64 22.79
CA LEU A 60 -2.70 20.52 23.73
C LEU A 60 -3.87 19.60 23.35
N HIS A 61 -4.98 20.18 22.91
CA HIS A 61 -6.13 19.45 22.42
C HIS A 61 -5.77 18.64 21.17
N GLY A 62 -5.08 19.24 20.21
CA GLY A 62 -4.56 18.54 19.03
C GLY A 62 -3.63 17.39 19.38
N LEU A 63 -2.71 17.60 20.33
CA LEU A 63 -1.78 16.55 20.80
C LEU A 63 -2.52 15.38 21.45
N PHE A 64 -3.52 15.66 22.29
CA PHE A 64 -4.34 14.65 22.93
C PHE A 64 -5.12 13.81 21.91
N PHE A 65 -5.75 14.46 20.92
CA PHE A 65 -6.51 13.76 19.90
C PHE A 65 -5.64 12.90 19.01
N ILE A 66 -4.43 13.35 18.63
CA ILE A 66 -3.52 12.51 17.86
C ILE A 66 -3.06 11.30 18.67
N THR A 67 -2.58 11.53 19.90
CA THR A 67 -1.94 10.48 20.70
C THR A 67 -2.92 9.46 21.26
N ILE A 68 -4.14 9.86 21.65
CA ILE A 68 -5.10 8.97 22.30
C ILE A 68 -6.18 8.47 21.33
N LEU A 69 -6.79 9.36 20.56
CA LEU A 69 -7.90 9.01 19.65
C LEU A 69 -7.47 8.70 18.22
N GLY A 70 -6.31 9.19 17.80
CA GLY A 70 -5.79 9.06 16.43
C GLY A 70 -4.97 7.80 16.27
N THR A 71 -3.65 7.92 16.45
CA THR A 71 -2.70 6.85 16.14
C THR A 71 -2.86 5.65 17.07
N TYR A 72 -2.86 5.85 18.39
CA TYR A 72 -2.95 4.74 19.33
C TYR A 72 -4.27 3.95 19.19
N LEU A 73 -5.39 4.65 19.07
CA LEU A 73 -6.69 3.99 18.91
C LEU A 73 -6.81 3.30 17.55
N ALA A 74 -6.33 3.92 16.48
CA ALA A 74 -6.30 3.30 15.16
C ALA A 74 -5.42 2.04 15.15
N GLU A 75 -4.22 2.10 15.72
CA GLU A 75 -3.32 0.96 15.88
C GLU A 75 -4.00 -0.15 16.67
N LYS A 76 -4.63 0.14 17.82
CA LYS A 76 -5.34 -0.88 18.60
C LYS A 76 -6.56 -1.46 17.89
N LEU A 77 -7.29 -0.67 17.11
CA LEU A 77 -8.40 -1.15 16.28
C LEU A 77 -7.90 -2.03 15.13
N GLN A 78 -6.82 -1.63 14.48
CA GLN A 78 -6.15 -2.41 13.45
C GLN A 78 -5.64 -3.72 14.03
N ASP A 79 -4.88 -3.68 15.11
CA ASP A 79 -4.40 -4.87 15.83
C ASP A 79 -5.57 -5.78 16.21
N ARG A 80 -6.66 -5.25 16.77
CA ARG A 80 -7.81 -6.09 17.14
C ARG A 80 -8.58 -6.64 15.95
N LYS A 81 -8.48 -6.00 14.77
CA LYS A 81 -9.15 -6.45 13.54
C LYS A 81 -8.28 -7.42 12.73
N LEU A 82 -6.97 -7.25 12.79
CA LEU A 82 -5.96 -7.99 12.03
C LEU A 82 -5.26 -9.08 12.86
N SER A 83 -5.42 -9.07 14.19
CA SER A 83 -4.89 -10.07 15.10
C SER A 83 -6.00 -10.89 15.76
N PRO A 84 -5.86 -12.23 15.78
CA PRO A 84 -4.81 -13.01 15.13
C PRO A 84 -4.93 -12.95 13.59
N PRO A 85 -3.83 -13.20 12.85
CA PRO A 85 -3.90 -13.38 11.40
C PRO A 85 -5.01 -14.39 11.08
N PRO A 86 -5.82 -14.15 10.04
CA PRO A 86 -6.86 -15.11 9.68
C PRO A 86 -6.19 -16.44 9.32
N ASP A 87 -6.68 -17.53 9.90
CA ASP A 87 -6.22 -18.87 9.55
C ASP A 87 -6.47 -19.12 8.05
N LEU A 88 -5.42 -19.49 7.32
CA LEU A 88 -5.44 -19.71 5.88
C LEU A 88 -5.93 -21.13 5.52
N GLU A 89 -6.86 -21.67 6.30
CA GLU A 89 -7.35 -23.05 6.17
C GLU A 89 -8.38 -23.24 5.05
N TYR A 90 -8.74 -22.16 4.35
CA TYR A 90 -9.72 -22.24 3.27
C TYR A 90 -9.14 -23.05 2.09
N PRO A 91 -9.87 -24.06 1.56
CA PRO A 91 -9.33 -25.01 0.58
C PRO A 91 -8.76 -24.33 -0.68
N ASP A 92 -9.41 -23.27 -1.17
CA ASP A 92 -8.94 -22.54 -2.36
C ASP A 92 -7.62 -21.79 -2.10
N ILE A 93 -7.37 -21.33 -0.87
CA ILE A 93 -6.09 -20.69 -0.48
C ILE A 93 -4.99 -21.74 -0.45
N VAL A 94 -5.27 -22.91 0.13
CA VAL A 94 -4.32 -24.03 0.16
C VAL A 94 -3.99 -24.50 -1.25
N GLU A 95 -4.95 -24.47 -2.17
CA GLU A 95 -4.71 -24.81 -3.57
C GLU A 95 -3.84 -23.77 -4.29
N TRP A 96 -4.17 -22.47 -4.17
CA TRP A 96 -3.42 -21.38 -4.81
C TRP A 96 -2.05 -21.09 -4.18
N SER A 97 -1.85 -21.44 -2.91
CA SER A 97 -0.58 -21.22 -2.21
C SER A 97 0.47 -22.31 -2.47
N LYS A 98 0.12 -23.37 -3.21
CA LYS A 98 1.10 -24.39 -3.60
C LYS A 98 2.17 -23.73 -4.49
N PRO A 99 3.47 -23.91 -4.15
CA PRO A 99 4.52 -23.35 -4.98
C PRO A 99 4.45 -23.95 -6.38
N LEU A 100 4.64 -23.10 -7.38
CA LEU A 100 4.78 -23.57 -8.75
C LEU A 100 6.02 -24.47 -8.86
N PRO A 101 5.97 -25.52 -9.69
CA PRO A 101 7.15 -26.33 -9.97
C PRO A 101 8.31 -25.44 -10.41
N PRO A 102 9.55 -25.66 -9.92
CA PRO A 102 10.73 -24.87 -10.30
C PRO A 102 10.93 -24.76 -11.82
N GLU A 103 10.58 -25.81 -12.56
CA GLU A 103 10.65 -25.82 -14.03
C GLU A 103 9.78 -24.74 -14.70
N GLN A 104 8.72 -24.27 -14.03
CA GLN A 104 7.79 -23.26 -14.56
C GLN A 104 8.20 -21.82 -14.26
N TRP A 105 8.99 -21.57 -13.20
CA TRP A 105 9.34 -20.20 -12.78
C TRP A 105 10.85 -19.92 -12.71
N ALA A 106 11.69 -20.95 -12.59
CA ALA A 106 13.14 -20.78 -12.57
C ALA A 106 13.75 -20.63 -13.98
N ILE A 107 12.99 -21.01 -15.01
CA ILE A 107 13.36 -20.81 -16.42
C ILE A 107 12.76 -19.49 -16.89
N ARG A 108 13.60 -18.60 -17.41
CA ARG A 108 13.15 -17.34 -18.01
C ARG A 108 12.23 -17.62 -19.20
N SER A 109 11.16 -16.85 -19.33
CA SER A 109 10.25 -17.00 -20.47
C SER A 109 10.95 -16.68 -21.78
N ALA A 110 10.52 -17.32 -22.88
CA ALA A 110 11.05 -17.04 -24.21
C ALA A 110 10.86 -15.56 -24.61
N GLU A 111 9.78 -14.94 -24.17
CA GLU A 111 9.51 -13.51 -24.36
C GLU A 111 10.52 -12.62 -23.62
N LEU A 112 10.89 -13.00 -22.39
CA LEU A 112 11.89 -12.27 -21.62
C LEU A 112 13.28 -12.39 -22.24
N GLU A 113 13.67 -13.58 -22.71
CA GLU A 113 14.92 -13.78 -23.45
C GLU A 113 14.95 -12.96 -24.75
N ALA A 114 13.85 -12.93 -25.51
CA ALA A 114 13.74 -12.12 -26.71
C ALA A 114 13.84 -10.60 -26.41
N ALA A 115 13.22 -10.14 -25.32
CA ALA A 115 13.31 -8.75 -24.88
C ALA A 115 14.75 -8.38 -24.44
N LEU A 116 15.44 -9.27 -23.73
CA LEU A 116 16.83 -9.08 -23.32
C LEU A 116 17.77 -9.03 -24.53
N ALA A 117 17.57 -9.92 -25.52
CA ALA A 117 18.33 -9.90 -26.77
C ALA A 117 18.15 -8.55 -27.50
N LYS A 118 16.91 -8.10 -27.68
CA LYS A 118 16.60 -6.81 -28.28
C LYS A 118 17.23 -5.63 -27.52
N HIS A 119 17.18 -5.66 -26.18
CA HIS A 119 17.81 -4.62 -25.36
C HIS A 119 19.33 -4.62 -25.51
N SER A 120 19.97 -5.79 -25.57
CA SER A 120 21.42 -5.90 -25.78
C SER A 120 21.87 -5.38 -27.15
N GLU A 121 21.05 -5.54 -28.19
CA GLU A 121 21.31 -5.02 -29.54
C GLU A 121 21.18 -3.49 -29.62
N ILE A 122 20.27 -2.88 -28.85
CA ILE A 122 20.09 -1.42 -28.80
C ILE A 122 21.24 -0.71 -28.07
N MET A 123 21.88 -1.41 -27.12
CA MET A 123 22.96 -0.86 -26.29
C MET A 123 24.36 -1.03 -26.92
N HIS A 124 24.44 -1.63 -28.12
CA HIS A 124 25.65 -1.79 -28.93
C HIS A 124 25.63 -0.85 -30.14
#